data_AF-A0A8H9LRH9-F1
#
_entry.id   AF-A0A8H9LRH9-F1
#
_cell.length_a   1.000
_cell.length_b   1.000
_cell.length_c   1.000
_cell.angle_alpha   90.00
_cell.angle_beta   90.00
_cell.angle_gamma   90.00
#
_symmetry.space_group_name_H-M   'P 1'
#
loop_
_entity.id
_entity.type
_entity.pdbx_description
1 polymer ?
#
loop_
_entity_poly.entity_id
_entity_poly.type
_entity_poly.pdbx_seq_one_letter_code
_entity_poly.pdbx_strand_id
1 'polypeptide(L)'
;MQEIYNAESRTHAEKAIEAIAKTYEAKFPKAVAKITDNREELLAFYDFPAEHWIHLRTTNPIESTFSTVKLRTKVTRGAGSPTAALAMVFKLVESAQARWRAITGANLVPLVRAGGRFENGVLVERSEVAA
;
A
#
# COMPACT_ATOMS: atom_id res chain seq x y z
N MET A 1 -7.26 12.07 -6.71
CA MET A 1 -6.56 10.97 -6.03
C MET A 1 -7.23 10.56 -4.74
N GLN A 2 -7.50 11.48 -3.81
CA GLN A 2 -8.18 11.14 -2.54
C GLN A 2 -9.53 10.45 -2.76
N GLU A 3 -10.30 10.94 -3.74
CA GLU A 3 -11.59 10.35 -4.14
C GLU A 3 -11.47 8.91 -4.68
N ILE A 4 -10.30 8.48 -5.16
CA ILE A 4 -10.09 7.10 -5.64
C ILE A 4 -9.85 6.18 -4.45
N TYR A 5 -8.82 6.46 -3.64
CA TYR A 5 -8.41 5.52 -2.58
C TYR A 5 -9.30 5.60 -1.33
N ASN A 6 -10.05 6.68 -1.12
CA ASN A 6 -11.04 6.78 -0.03
C ASN A 6 -12.46 6.37 -0.45
N ALA A 7 -12.66 5.91 -1.69
CA ALA A 7 -13.98 5.45 -2.12
C ALA A 7 -14.45 4.25 -1.28
N GLU A 8 -15.77 4.15 -1.11
CA GLU A 8 -16.39 3.11 -0.27
C GLU A 8 -16.32 1.71 -0.90
N SER A 9 -16.09 1.62 -2.21
CA SER A 9 -16.01 0.36 -2.95
C SER A 9 -15.20 0.51 -4.23
N ARG A 10 -14.76 -0.62 -4.80
CA ARG A 10 -14.03 -0.67 -6.08
C ARG A 10 -14.76 0.06 -7.20
N THR A 11 -16.06 -0.15 -7.37
CA THR A 11 -16.86 0.51 -8.41
C THR A 11 -16.93 2.02 -8.25
N HIS A 12 -16.99 2.53 -7.01
CA HIS A 12 -16.93 3.98 -6.79
C HIS A 12 -15.54 4.54 -7.09
N ALA A 13 -14.48 3.80 -6.78
CA ALA A 13 -13.11 4.18 -7.12
C ALA A 13 -12.88 4.22 -8.64
N GLU A 14 -13.44 3.26 -9.38
CA GLU A 14 -13.37 3.22 -10.86
C GLU A 14 -14.03 4.45 -11.49
N LYS A 15 -15.23 4.82 -11.02
CA LYS A 15 -15.89 6.07 -11.45
C LYS A 15 -15.04 7.31 -11.15
N ALA A 16 -14.36 7.34 -10.01
CA ALA A 16 -13.45 8.43 -9.67
C ALA A 16 -12.21 8.46 -10.58
N ILE A 17 -11.70 7.31 -11.03
CA ILE A 17 -10.63 7.24 -12.04
C ILE A 17 -11.10 7.83 -13.37
N GLU A 18 -12.28 7.45 -13.84
CA GLU A 18 -12.87 7.99 -15.08
C GLU A 18 -13.05 9.51 -15.01
N ALA A 19 -13.54 10.03 -13.88
CA ALA A 19 -13.67 11.46 -13.65
C ALA A 19 -12.31 12.18 -13.72
N ILE A 20 -11.27 11.62 -13.08
CA ILE A 20 -9.92 12.18 -13.15
C ILE A 20 -9.39 12.19 -14.59
N ALA A 21 -9.59 11.10 -15.33
CA ALA A 21 -9.16 11.03 -16.72
C ALA A 21 -9.82 12.15 -17.53
N LYS A 22 -11.15 12.27 -17.46
CA LYS A 22 -11.90 13.31 -18.17
C LYS A 22 -11.46 14.73 -17.80
N THR A 23 -11.17 15.00 -16.54
CA THR A 23 -10.82 16.36 -16.08
C THR A 23 -9.36 16.72 -16.36
N TYR A 24 -8.43 15.78 -16.25
CA TYR A 24 -7.00 16.07 -16.21
C TYR A 24 -6.19 15.53 -17.39
N GLU A 25 -6.76 14.71 -18.27
CA GLU A 25 -6.05 14.10 -19.40
C GLU A 25 -5.41 15.15 -20.31
N ALA A 26 -6.13 16.22 -20.65
CA ALA A 26 -5.61 17.29 -21.50
C ALA A 26 -4.41 18.03 -20.89
N LYS A 27 -4.32 18.11 -19.56
CA LYS A 27 -3.26 18.86 -18.85
C LYS A 27 -2.10 17.97 -18.42
N PHE A 28 -2.38 16.73 -18.02
CA PHE A 28 -1.43 15.81 -17.43
C PHE A 28 -1.57 14.38 -17.98
N PRO A 29 -1.43 14.18 -19.29
CA PRO A 29 -1.76 12.89 -19.94
C PRO A 29 -0.92 11.74 -19.38
N LYS A 30 0.37 11.96 -19.09
CA LYS A 30 1.25 10.93 -18.53
C LYS A 30 0.85 10.50 -17.10
N ALA A 31 0.34 11.44 -16.29
CA ALA A 31 -0.08 11.13 -14.93
C ALA A 31 -1.39 10.35 -14.94
N VAL A 32 -2.33 10.75 -15.80
CA VAL A 32 -3.59 10.02 -16.02
C VAL A 32 -3.31 8.61 -16.52
N ALA A 33 -2.45 8.44 -17.53
CA ALA A 33 -2.06 7.12 -18.04
C ALA A 33 -1.54 6.20 -16.93
N LYS A 34 -0.72 6.72 -16.00
CA LYS A 34 -0.24 5.90 -14.88
C LYS A 34 -1.36 5.39 -13.97
N ILE A 35 -2.43 6.16 -13.78
CA ILE A 35 -3.58 5.76 -12.97
C ILE A 35 -4.45 4.76 -13.75
N THR A 36 -4.73 5.04 -15.03
CA THR A 36 -5.63 4.21 -15.85
C THR A 36 -5.00 2.86 -16.21
N ASP A 37 -3.71 2.85 -16.54
CA ASP A 37 -3.00 1.64 -16.98
C ASP A 37 -2.74 0.67 -15.83
N ASN A 38 -2.63 1.18 -14.59
CA ASN A 38 -2.33 0.39 -13.39
C ASN A 38 -3.51 0.41 -12.40
N ARG A 39 -4.74 0.52 -12.91
CA ARG A 39 -5.94 0.62 -12.07
C ARG A 39 -6.14 -0.63 -11.20
N GLU A 40 -5.79 -1.80 -11.71
CA GLU A 40 -5.99 -3.06 -10.98
C GLU A 40 -5.08 -3.11 -9.75
N GLU A 41 -3.81 -2.74 -9.91
CA GLU A 41 -2.84 -2.64 -8.82
C GLU A 41 -3.21 -1.52 -7.83
N LEU A 42 -3.73 -0.40 -8.34
CA LEU A 42 -4.15 0.74 -7.52
C LEU A 42 -5.35 0.38 -6.62
N LEU A 43 -6.25 -0.46 -7.10
CA LEU A 43 -7.48 -0.85 -6.43
C LEU A 43 -7.40 -2.22 -5.72
N ALA A 44 -6.29 -2.94 -5.85
CA ALA A 44 -6.10 -4.28 -5.26
C ALA A 44 -6.32 -4.33 -3.74
N PHE A 45 -6.20 -3.20 -3.02
CA PHE A 45 -6.46 -3.17 -1.58
C PHE A 45 -7.91 -3.54 -1.23
N TYR A 46 -8.88 -3.39 -2.14
CA TYR A 46 -10.28 -3.83 -1.92
C TYR A 46 -10.42 -5.35 -1.79
N ASP A 47 -9.41 -6.12 -2.24
CA ASP A 47 -9.37 -7.58 -2.15
C ASP A 47 -8.76 -8.06 -0.80
N PHE A 48 -8.54 -7.13 0.15
CA PHE A 48 -8.07 -7.37 1.52
C PHE A 48 -9.07 -6.83 2.54
N PRO A 49 -9.03 -7.29 3.82
CA PRO A 49 -9.93 -6.82 4.86
C PRO A 49 -10.01 -5.30 4.98
N ALA A 50 -11.21 -4.76 5.19
CA ALA A 50 -11.43 -3.31 5.27
C ALA A 50 -10.58 -2.64 6.37
N GLU A 51 -10.36 -3.35 7.46
CA GLU A 51 -9.52 -2.93 8.58
C GLU A 51 -8.07 -2.68 8.16
N HIS A 52 -7.58 -3.38 7.14
CA HIS A 52 -6.20 -3.28 6.65
C HIS A 52 -6.01 -2.08 5.73
N TRP A 53 -7.09 -1.54 5.13
CA TRP A 53 -7.02 -0.49 4.11
C TRP A 53 -6.31 0.78 4.57
N ILE A 54 -6.42 1.14 5.85
CA ILE A 54 -5.69 2.31 6.39
C ILE A 54 -4.18 2.16 6.27
N HIS A 55 -3.66 0.93 6.32
CA HIS A 55 -2.24 0.63 6.20
C HIS A 55 -1.83 0.39 4.73
N LEU A 56 -2.71 -0.20 3.93
CA LEU A 56 -2.44 -0.51 2.51
C LEU A 56 -2.50 0.72 1.58
N ARG A 57 -3.30 1.73 1.93
CA ARG A 57 -3.46 2.95 1.11
C ARG A 57 -2.37 4.00 1.32
N THR A 58 -1.42 3.76 2.21
CA THR A 58 -0.35 4.71 2.54
C THR A 58 1.02 4.09 2.28
N THR A 59 1.97 4.93 1.84
CA THR A 59 3.38 4.56 1.68
C THR A 59 4.16 4.70 3.00
N ASN A 60 3.52 5.17 4.08
CA ASN A 60 4.19 5.44 5.35
C ASN A 60 4.97 4.25 5.95
N PRO A 61 4.48 2.99 5.91
CA PRO A 61 5.26 1.83 6.37
C PRO A 61 6.62 1.69 5.66
N ILE A 62 6.70 2.10 4.39
CA ILE A 62 7.93 2.12 3.60
C ILE A 62 8.71 3.40 3.91
N GLU A 63 8.11 4.57 3.71
CA GLU A 63 8.79 5.86 3.81
C GLU A 63 9.32 6.15 5.21
N SER A 64 8.53 5.87 6.26
CA SER A 64 8.93 6.08 7.65
C SER A 64 10.12 5.21 8.03
N THR A 65 10.14 3.95 7.59
CA THR A 65 11.26 3.03 7.80
C THR A 65 12.54 3.56 7.16
N PHE A 66 12.47 4.01 5.91
CA PHE A 66 13.63 4.54 5.19
C PHE A 66 14.01 5.98 5.57
N SER A 67 13.17 6.72 6.29
CA SER A 67 13.46 8.10 6.72
C SER A 67 14.72 8.19 7.58
N THR A 68 14.90 7.23 8.51
CA THR A 68 16.06 7.16 9.41
C THR A 68 17.36 6.86 8.67
N VAL A 69 17.30 5.97 7.67
CA VAL A 69 18.40 5.66 6.77
C VAL A 69 18.80 6.89 5.98
N LYS A 70 17.85 7.57 5.33
CA LYS A 70 18.11 8.80 4.56
C LYS A 70 18.75 9.88 5.43
N LEU A 71 18.23 10.08 6.65
CA LEU A 71 18.79 11.02 7.62
C LEU A 71 20.24 10.68 7.95
N ARG A 72 20.53 9.41 8.28
CA ARG A 72 21.88 9.00 8.64
C ARG A 72 22.86 9.12 7.49
N THR A 73 22.47 8.68 6.29
CA THR A 73 23.29 8.82 5.07
C THR A 73 23.65 10.27 4.79
N LYS A 74 22.72 11.22 5.03
CA LYS A 74 22.99 12.66 4.90
C LYS A 74 24.00 13.14 5.94
N VAL A 75 23.86 12.73 7.20
CA VAL A 75 24.77 13.11 8.30
C VAL A 75 26.18 12.55 8.08
N THR A 76 26.30 11.31 7.61
CA THR A 76 27.60 10.67 7.31
C THR A 76 28.20 11.08 5.97
N ARG A 77 27.52 11.95 5.20
CA ARG A 77 27.91 12.39 3.85
C ARG A 77 28.15 11.22 2.89
N GLY A 78 27.27 10.22 2.93
CA GLY A 78 27.34 9.02 2.11
C GLY A 78 27.33 7.74 2.93
N ALA A 79 27.37 6.61 2.23
CA ALA A 79 27.19 5.29 2.82
C ALA A 79 28.51 4.58 3.20
N GLY A 80 29.66 5.17 2.86
CA GLY A 80 30.97 4.53 3.03
C GLY A 80 31.18 3.39 2.04
N SER A 81 31.69 2.24 2.52
CA SER A 81 31.80 1.01 1.72
C SER A 81 30.46 0.27 1.65
N PRO A 82 30.24 -0.62 0.66
CA PRO A 82 29.02 -1.42 0.57
C PRO A 82 28.68 -2.21 1.84
N THR A 83 29.70 -2.80 2.48
CA THR A 83 29.54 -3.52 3.76
C THR A 83 29.10 -2.59 4.89
N ALA A 84 29.69 -1.40 4.97
CA ALA A 84 29.32 -0.40 5.98
C ALA A 84 27.89 0.11 5.75
N ALA A 85 27.52 0.34 4.49
CA ALA A 85 26.17 0.73 4.09
C ALA A 85 25.13 -0.31 4.52
N LEU A 86 25.38 -1.59 4.22
CA LEU A 86 24.49 -2.68 4.59
C LEU A 86 24.33 -2.79 6.11
N ALA A 87 25.44 -2.74 6.87
CA ALA A 87 25.39 -2.79 8.33
C ALA A 87 24.62 -1.60 8.92
N MET A 88 24.82 -0.38 8.37
CA MET A 88 24.11 0.82 8.79
C MET A 88 22.60 0.68 8.55
N VAL A 89 22.18 0.31 7.33
CA VAL A 89 20.76 0.12 6.98
C VAL A 89 20.13 -0.92 7.89
N PHE A 90 20.79 -2.07 8.04
CA PHE A 90 20.30 -3.17 8.88
C PHE A 90 20.04 -2.70 10.32
N LYS A 91 21.01 -2.03 10.96
CA LYS A 91 20.87 -1.57 12.35
C LYS A 91 19.85 -0.44 12.52
N LEU A 92 19.70 0.44 11.53
CA LEU A 92 18.68 1.49 11.58
C LEU A 92 17.26 0.91 11.42
N VAL A 93 17.07 -0.06 10.53
CA VAL A 93 15.78 -0.75 10.37
C VAL A 93 15.47 -1.60 11.60
N GLU A 94 16.46 -2.31 12.16
CA GLU A 94 16.33 -3.08 13.40
C GLU A 94 15.92 -2.18 14.59
N SER A 95 16.42 -0.94 14.64
CA SER A 95 16.00 0.05 15.63
C SER A 95 14.59 0.59 15.37
N ALA A 96 14.24 0.83 14.10
CA ALA A 96 12.92 1.34 13.73
C ALA A 96 11.80 0.34 14.03
N GLN A 97 12.02 -0.96 13.81
CA GLN A 97 10.98 -1.98 14.00
C GLN A 97 10.46 -2.09 15.43
N ALA A 98 11.28 -1.72 16.43
CA ALA A 98 10.88 -1.77 17.84
C ALA A 98 9.69 -0.85 18.17
N ARG A 99 9.37 0.13 17.30
CA ARG A 99 8.26 1.07 17.46
C ARG A 99 7.12 0.83 16.47
N TRP A 100 7.18 -0.23 15.66
CA TRP A 100 6.13 -0.50 14.69
C TRP A 100 4.84 -0.92 15.39
N ARG A 101 3.75 -0.29 14.96
CA ARG A 101 2.40 -0.68 15.37
C ARG A 101 1.96 -1.86 14.51
N ALA A 102 1.30 -2.84 15.13
CA ALA A 102 0.65 -3.92 14.41
C ALA A 102 -0.43 -3.37 13.45
N ILE A 103 -0.68 -4.12 12.36
CA ILE A 103 -1.77 -3.82 11.43
C ILE A 103 -3.12 -3.84 12.18
N THR A 104 -4.02 -2.93 11.82
CA THR A 104 -5.39 -2.94 12.36
C THR A 104 -6.08 -4.22 11.87
N GLY A 105 -6.77 -4.95 12.75
CA GLY A 105 -7.33 -6.26 12.40
C GLY A 105 -6.27 -7.36 12.24
N ALA A 106 -5.22 -7.36 13.08
CA ALA A 106 -4.13 -8.36 13.03
C ALA A 106 -4.62 -9.81 13.13
N ASN A 107 -5.74 -10.06 13.80
CA ASN A 107 -6.41 -11.37 13.88
C ASN A 107 -6.91 -11.89 12.52
N LEU A 108 -7.04 -11.04 11.49
CA LEU A 108 -7.44 -11.42 10.13
C LEU A 108 -6.26 -11.81 9.24
N VAL A 109 -5.01 -11.52 9.66
CA VAL A 109 -3.80 -11.88 8.89
C VAL A 109 -3.72 -13.38 8.57
N PRO A 110 -4.06 -14.32 9.49
CA PRO A 110 -4.10 -15.73 9.15
C PRO A 110 -5.05 -16.06 7.99
N LEU A 111 -6.21 -15.41 7.90
CA LEU A 111 -7.17 -15.62 6.80
C LEU A 111 -6.60 -15.16 5.46
N VAL A 112 -5.96 -13.98 5.44
CA VAL A 112 -5.27 -13.46 4.26
C VAL A 112 -4.16 -14.43 3.82
N ARG A 113 -3.36 -14.93 4.77
CA ARG A 113 -2.29 -15.91 4.49
C ARG A 113 -2.82 -17.25 3.99
N ALA A 114 -4.01 -17.65 4.42
CA ALA A 114 -4.68 -18.86 3.96
C ALA A 114 -5.34 -18.69 2.57
N GLY A 115 -5.29 -17.50 1.97
CA GLY A 115 -5.91 -17.20 0.68
C GLY A 115 -7.41 -16.97 0.75
N GLY A 116 -7.94 -16.53 1.90
CA GLY A 116 -9.34 -16.10 2.03
C GLY A 116 -9.66 -15.01 1.01
N ARG A 117 -10.79 -15.14 0.31
CA ARG A 117 -11.25 -14.16 -0.68
C ARG A 117 -12.03 -13.05 0.03
N PHE A 118 -11.64 -11.81 -0.22
CA PHE A 118 -12.38 -10.64 0.24
C PHE A 118 -12.92 -9.88 -0.96
N GLU A 119 -14.15 -9.39 -0.85
CA GLU A 119 -14.75 -8.49 -1.84
C GLU A 119 -15.16 -7.21 -1.15
N ASN A 120 -14.59 -6.09 -1.59
CA ASN A 120 -14.72 -4.79 -0.92
C ASN A 120 -14.46 -4.90 0.60
N GLY A 121 -13.45 -5.68 0.98
CA GLY A 121 -13.00 -5.82 2.37
C GLY A 121 -13.84 -6.71 3.26
N VAL A 122 -14.86 -7.38 2.71
CA VAL A 122 -15.68 -8.37 3.42
C VAL A 122 -15.27 -9.77 3.01
N LEU A 123 -15.10 -10.68 3.97
CA LEU A 123 -14.78 -12.08 3.71
C LEU A 123 -15.95 -12.72 2.97
N VAL A 124 -15.67 -13.31 1.80
CA VAL A 124 -16.64 -14.11 1.05
C VAL A 124 -16.45 -15.56 1.46
N GLU A 125 -17.44 -16.11 2.17
CA GLU A 125 -17.46 -17.55 2.44
C GLU A 125 -17.52 -18.32 1.14
N ARG A 126 -16.75 -19.41 1.06
CA ARG A 126 -16.80 -20.30 -0.09
C ARG A 126 -18.20 -20.90 -0.13
N SER A 127 -19.01 -20.56 -1.13
CA SER A 127 -20.27 -21.28 -1.32
C SER A 127 -19.92 -22.75 -1.54
N GLU A 128 -20.48 -23.62 -0.69
CA GLU A 128 -20.52 -25.04 -0.96
C GLU A 128 -21.39 -25.22 -2.21
N VAL A 129 -20.78 -25.15 -3.39
CA VAL A 129 -21.40 -25.69 -4.59
C VAL A 129 -21.36 -27.20 -4.40
N ALA A 130 -22.46 -27.72 -3.87
CA ALA A 130 -22.76 -29.14 -3.77
C ALA A 130 -22.45 -29.80 -5.12
N ALA A 131 -21.57 -30.81 -5.05
CA ALA A 131 -21.28 -31.72 -6.15
C ALA A 131 -22.46 -32.66 -6.40
#